data_AF-A0A974HHY5-F1
#
_entry.id   AF-A0A974HHY5-F1
#
_cell.length_a   1.000
_cell.length_b   1.000
_cell.length_c   1.000
_cell.angle_alpha   90.00
_cell.angle_beta   90.00
_cell.angle_gamma   90.00
#
_symmetry.space_group_name_H-M   'P 1'
#
loop_
_entity.id
_entity.type
_entity.pdbx_description
1 polymer ?
#
loop_
_entity_poly.entity_id
_entity_poly.type
_entity_poly.pdbx_seq_one_letter_code
_entity_poly.pdbx_strand_id
1 'polypeptide(L)'
;MKLLLLSLSLICSAFAIPKKPTGRIVDCDSPEANDAALEALHYINTNHHHGYKFVVNQVEEVHVQPETANGEIFYVELDLLESKCPWVSPTPVENCPVRPREEQAVEGDCKVKLQKQGGNFTVLGVSCKSKPDSAENVFLACPTCSLLAPLNDTQVVHAVDAALLNFNNGNNTVHFKLHEIGRAQIQGPANIKAQVEFVIAASNCSKEEANAALDSCVALTGQGAYYGSCAASVTKLPGAQDEEIDVQCTVYDPQVDQTGVPSSGVPAQPSVVHGHFHHNLRHSSLGPHSSESNSAEKLLHLHHPKTPTKRSLGKKHADPNALVRPLCPGKKNFF
;
A
#
# COMPACT_ATOMS: atom_id res chain seq x y z
N MET A 1 86.75 -18.91 1.36
CA MET A 1 85.71 -18.59 2.36
C MET A 1 85.33 -17.13 2.16
N LYS A 2 84.28 -16.82 1.38
CA LYS A 2 82.89 -16.54 1.86
C LYS A 2 82.90 -15.35 2.84
N LEU A 3 82.36 -14.17 2.53
CA LEU A 3 80.92 -13.91 2.34
C LEU A 3 80.68 -12.57 1.59
N LEU A 4 79.74 -12.59 0.64
CA LEU A 4 79.06 -11.43 0.05
C LEU A 4 78.27 -10.67 1.13
N LEU A 5 78.37 -9.34 1.18
CA LEU A 5 77.41 -8.46 1.83
C LEU A 5 76.35 -8.04 0.79
N LEU A 6 75.23 -8.75 0.77
CA LEU A 6 74.05 -8.36 -0.02
C LEU A 6 73.29 -7.24 0.70
N SER A 7 73.13 -6.12 0.00
CA SER A 7 72.24 -5.02 0.30
C SER A 7 70.78 -5.47 0.27
N LEU A 8 70.09 -5.47 1.41
CA LEU A 8 68.65 -5.64 1.49
C LEU A 8 67.97 -4.26 1.46
N SER A 9 67.71 -3.73 0.27
CA SER A 9 66.84 -2.57 0.09
C SER A 9 65.39 -3.02 0.29
N LEU A 10 64.84 -2.72 1.48
CA LEU A 10 63.47 -2.99 1.86
C LEU A 10 62.53 -2.08 1.02
N ILE A 11 61.94 -2.63 -0.05
CA ILE A 11 60.91 -1.94 -0.84
C ILE A 11 59.63 -1.92 0.02
N CYS A 12 59.41 -0.81 0.72
CA CYS A 12 58.15 -0.53 1.39
C CYS A 12 57.14 -0.10 0.33
N SER A 13 56.52 -1.08 -0.34
CA SER A 13 55.34 -0.86 -1.17
C SER A 13 54.21 -0.47 -0.23
N ALA A 14 53.92 0.83 -0.12
CA ALA A 14 52.69 1.31 0.49
C ALA A 14 51.52 0.82 -0.37
N PHE A 15 51.00 -0.37 -0.05
CA PHE A 15 49.71 -0.81 -0.58
C PHE A 15 48.67 0.15 -0.02
N ALA A 16 48.23 1.10 -0.85
CA ALA A 16 47.02 1.85 -0.58
C ALA A 16 45.89 0.82 -0.45
N ILE A 17 45.41 0.61 0.78
CA ILE A 17 44.24 -0.22 1.03
C ILE A 17 43.10 0.42 0.22
N PRO A 18 42.54 -0.26 -0.79
CA PRO A 18 41.44 0.31 -1.56
C PRO A 18 40.32 0.62 -0.57
N LYS A 19 39.93 1.90 -0.48
CA LYS A 19 38.76 2.28 0.33
C LYS A 19 37.59 1.47 -0.21
N LYS A 20 37.01 0.63 0.65
CA LYS A 20 35.81 -0.12 0.31
C LYS A 20 34.78 0.89 -0.20
N PRO A 21 34.20 0.72 -1.39
CA PRO A 21 33.13 1.59 -1.87
C PRO A 21 32.09 1.70 -0.76
N THR A 22 31.87 2.90 -0.26
CA THR A 22 30.86 3.19 0.75
C THR A 22 29.61 3.67 0.02
N GLY A 23 28.45 3.19 0.43
CA GLY A 23 27.17 3.65 -0.09
C GLY A 23 27.00 5.16 0.11
N ARG A 24 26.01 5.74 -0.57
CA ARG A 24 25.68 7.17 -0.45
C ARG A 24 24.30 7.34 0.17
N ILE A 25 24.17 8.43 0.93
CA ILE A 25 22.88 8.89 1.45
C ILE A 25 22.29 9.85 0.41
N VAL A 26 21.01 9.71 0.13
CA VAL A 26 20.26 10.58 -0.77
C VAL A 26 19.37 11.48 0.07
N ASP A 27 19.27 12.75 -0.31
CA ASP A 27 18.30 13.68 0.28
C ASP A 27 16.88 13.23 -0.11
N CYS A 28 16.03 12.98 0.89
CA CYS A 28 14.67 12.51 0.74
C CYS A 28 13.77 13.51 -0.03
N ASP A 29 14.16 14.79 -0.11
CA ASP A 29 13.47 15.81 -0.91
C ASP A 29 14.09 16.01 -2.31
N SER A 30 15.09 15.21 -2.69
CA SER A 30 15.74 15.33 -4.00
C SER A 30 14.87 14.77 -5.14
N PRO A 31 15.07 15.26 -6.39
CA PRO A 31 14.39 14.68 -7.55
C PRO A 31 14.62 13.18 -7.71
N GLU A 32 15.82 12.70 -7.38
CA GLU A 32 16.15 11.26 -7.45
C GLU A 32 15.37 10.43 -6.43
N ALA A 33 15.18 10.93 -5.21
CA ALA A 33 14.33 10.29 -4.21
C ALA A 33 12.86 10.28 -4.64
N ASN A 34 12.38 11.39 -5.23
CA ASN A 34 11.03 11.46 -5.76
C ASN A 34 10.78 10.47 -6.91
N ASP A 35 11.71 10.37 -7.87
CA ASP A 35 11.59 9.41 -8.98
C ASP A 35 11.58 7.95 -8.48
N ALA A 36 12.43 7.64 -7.49
CA ALA A 36 12.45 6.33 -6.84
C ALA A 36 11.13 6.03 -6.10
N ALA A 37 10.58 7.03 -5.38
CA ALA A 37 9.33 6.91 -4.66
C ALA A 37 8.13 6.72 -5.62
N LEU A 38 8.12 7.41 -6.76
CA LEU A 38 7.08 7.26 -7.78
C LEU A 38 7.12 5.88 -8.44
N GLU A 39 8.30 5.35 -8.79
CA GLU A 39 8.42 3.98 -9.32
C GLU A 39 7.95 2.94 -8.30
N ALA A 40 8.37 3.10 -7.04
CA ALA A 40 7.94 2.25 -5.95
C ALA A 40 6.41 2.28 -5.76
N LEU A 41 5.81 3.49 -5.73
CA LEU A 41 4.37 3.68 -5.59
C LEU A 41 3.61 3.05 -6.76
N HIS A 42 4.08 3.27 -7.99
CA HIS A 42 3.49 2.70 -9.19
C HIS A 42 3.46 1.17 -9.09
N TYR A 43 4.59 0.54 -8.78
CA TYR A 43 4.64 -0.91 -8.58
C TYR A 43 3.69 -1.39 -7.47
N ILE A 44 3.65 -0.71 -6.32
CA ILE A 44 2.75 -1.06 -5.21
C ILE A 44 1.29 -1.00 -5.66
N ASN A 45 0.89 0.06 -6.37
CA ASN A 45 -0.48 0.25 -6.83
C ASN A 45 -0.88 -0.67 -7.98
N THR A 46 0.06 -1.09 -8.82
CA THR A 46 -0.19 -2.06 -9.89
C THR A 46 -0.33 -3.50 -9.38
N ASN A 47 0.31 -3.84 -8.26
CA ASN A 47 0.41 -5.21 -7.77
C ASN A 47 -0.45 -5.51 -6.53
N HIS A 48 -1.15 -4.52 -5.95
CA HIS A 48 -2.22 -4.81 -5.00
C HIS A 48 -3.55 -4.92 -5.74
N HIS A 49 -4.34 -5.94 -5.44
CA HIS A 49 -5.61 -6.24 -6.11
C HIS A 49 -6.78 -6.27 -5.12
N HIS A 50 -6.71 -5.42 -4.10
CA HIS A 50 -7.72 -5.30 -3.06
C HIS A 50 -7.67 -3.92 -2.40
N GLY A 51 -8.79 -3.48 -1.85
CA GLY A 51 -8.89 -2.20 -1.14
C GLY A 51 -8.71 -0.98 -2.05
N TYR A 52 -7.80 -0.08 -1.70
CA TYR A 52 -7.67 1.25 -2.30
C TYR A 52 -6.24 1.57 -2.71
N LYS A 53 -6.12 2.44 -3.71
CA LYS A 53 -4.83 2.97 -4.14
C LYS A 53 -4.19 3.78 -3.03
N PHE A 54 -2.86 3.72 -2.93
CA PHE A 54 -2.07 4.50 -1.99
C PHE A 54 -1.41 5.70 -2.69
N VAL A 55 -1.11 6.73 -1.91
CA VAL A 55 -0.38 7.95 -2.31
C VAL A 55 0.81 8.16 -1.38
N VAL A 56 1.94 8.66 -1.88
CA VAL A 56 3.12 8.97 -1.04
C VAL A 56 2.83 10.14 -0.10
N ASN A 57 2.93 9.91 1.20
CA ASN A 57 2.86 10.94 2.24
C ASN A 57 4.25 11.52 2.54
N GLN A 58 5.25 10.65 2.70
CA GLN A 58 6.61 11.07 3.04
C GLN A 58 7.63 10.02 2.58
N VAL A 59 8.78 10.48 2.08
CA VAL A 59 9.96 9.62 1.92
C VAL A 59 10.72 9.66 3.24
N GLU A 60 10.73 8.55 3.96
CA GLU A 60 11.30 8.48 5.31
C GLU A 60 12.81 8.30 5.27
N GLU A 61 13.31 7.43 4.39
CA GLU A 61 14.73 7.13 4.25
C GLU A 61 15.07 6.67 2.84
N VAL A 62 16.25 7.06 2.34
CA VAL A 62 16.83 6.52 1.11
C VAL A 62 18.29 6.14 1.33
N HIS A 63 18.58 4.85 1.21
CA HIS A 63 19.94 4.31 1.31
C HIS A 63 20.38 3.68 -0.02
N VAL A 64 21.52 4.12 -0.56
CA VAL A 64 22.07 3.59 -1.81
C VAL A 64 23.34 2.80 -1.51
N GLN A 65 23.34 1.53 -1.89
CA GLN A 65 24.54 0.70 -1.81
C GLN A 65 25.61 1.17 -2.81
N PRO A 66 26.88 0.82 -2.59
CA PRO A 66 27.91 1.14 -3.56
C PRO A 66 27.59 0.55 -4.93
N GLU A 67 27.83 1.34 -5.97
CA GLU A 67 27.53 0.97 -7.35
C GLU A 67 28.20 -0.36 -7.72
N THR A 68 27.43 -1.22 -8.40
CA THR A 68 27.89 -2.51 -8.91
C THR A 68 27.92 -2.49 -10.44
N ALA A 69 28.47 -3.52 -11.08
CA ALA A 69 28.39 -3.67 -12.54
C ALA A 69 26.94 -3.69 -13.07
N ASN A 70 25.99 -4.03 -12.20
CA ASN A 70 24.56 -4.12 -12.52
C ASN A 70 23.81 -2.82 -12.14
N GLY A 71 24.52 -1.72 -11.83
CA GLY A 71 23.93 -0.45 -11.41
C GLY A 71 23.90 -0.27 -9.89
N GLU A 72 23.14 0.72 -9.45
CA GLU A 72 22.99 1.13 -8.05
C GLU A 72 21.77 0.44 -7.41
N ILE A 73 21.90 -0.02 -6.16
CA ILE A 73 20.78 -0.58 -5.39
C ILE A 73 20.31 0.43 -4.36
N PHE A 74 19.03 0.77 -4.42
CA PHE A 74 18.35 1.68 -3.52
C PHE A 74 17.49 0.87 -2.54
N TYR A 75 17.51 1.28 -1.28
CA TYR A 75 16.55 0.91 -0.26
C TYR A 75 15.79 2.16 0.11
N VAL A 76 14.49 2.16 -0.13
CA VAL A 76 13.60 3.31 0.05
C VAL A 76 12.57 2.93 1.10
N GLU A 77 12.41 3.76 2.12
CA GLU A 77 11.33 3.66 3.10
C GLU A 77 10.31 4.78 2.83
N LEU A 78 9.05 4.39 2.64
CA LEU A 78 7.95 5.27 2.26
C LEU A 78 6.82 5.17 3.29
N ASP A 79 6.35 6.33 3.72
CA ASP A 79 5.04 6.49 4.33
C ASP A 79 4.03 6.78 3.24
N LEU A 80 2.99 5.95 3.18
CA LEU A 80 1.89 6.02 2.24
C LEU A 80 0.58 6.31 2.97
N LEU A 81 -0.38 6.90 2.24
CA LEU A 81 -1.75 7.09 2.70
C LEU A 81 -2.74 6.47 1.72
N GLU A 82 -3.73 5.78 2.25
CA GLU A 82 -4.86 5.26 1.49
C GLU A 82 -5.68 6.40 0.87
N SER A 83 -6.07 6.23 -0.39
CA SER A 83 -6.92 7.17 -1.11
C SER A 83 -8.40 6.75 -1.11
N LYS A 84 -9.25 7.58 -1.72
CA LYS A 84 -10.66 7.26 -1.99
C LYS A 84 -10.85 6.42 -3.26
N CYS A 85 -9.80 6.18 -4.04
CA CYS A 85 -9.89 5.37 -5.25
C CYS A 85 -9.73 3.88 -4.91
N PRO A 86 -10.73 3.03 -5.16
CA PRO A 86 -10.53 1.59 -5.08
C PRO A 86 -9.52 1.12 -6.12
N TRP A 87 -8.86 -0.01 -5.89
CA TRP A 87 -7.83 -0.54 -6.80
C TRP A 87 -8.33 -0.75 -8.24
N VAL A 88 -9.61 -1.09 -8.40
CA VAL A 88 -10.29 -1.25 -9.71
C VAL A 88 -10.56 0.05 -10.45
N SER A 89 -10.45 1.21 -9.78
CA SER A 89 -10.75 2.51 -10.41
C SER A 89 -9.71 2.84 -11.49
N PRO A 90 -10.11 3.29 -12.68
CA PRO A 90 -9.18 3.73 -13.73
C PRO A 90 -8.54 5.09 -13.41
N THR A 91 -9.01 5.79 -12.38
CA THR A 91 -8.51 7.12 -12.02
C THR A 91 -7.01 7.09 -11.72
N PRO A 92 -6.19 7.94 -12.36
CA PRO A 92 -4.77 8.05 -12.05
C PRO A 92 -4.56 8.41 -10.57
N VAL A 93 -3.52 7.85 -9.94
CA VAL A 93 -3.29 7.96 -8.49
C VAL A 93 -3.11 9.41 -8.04
N GLU A 94 -2.57 10.28 -8.90
CA GLU A 94 -2.36 11.70 -8.64
C GLU A 94 -3.69 12.46 -8.49
N ASN A 95 -4.75 11.92 -9.08
CA ASN A 95 -6.11 12.47 -9.02
C ASN A 95 -6.98 11.78 -7.97
N CYS A 96 -6.42 10.85 -7.19
CA CYS A 96 -7.13 10.15 -6.13
C CYS A 96 -7.08 10.95 -4.82
N PRO A 97 -8.22 11.41 -4.30
CA PRO A 97 -8.23 12.15 -3.04
C PRO A 97 -7.72 11.27 -1.90
N VAL A 98 -6.83 11.80 -1.06
CA VAL A 98 -6.35 11.11 0.13
C VAL A 98 -7.42 11.12 1.22
N ARG A 99 -7.57 10.01 1.95
CA ARG A 99 -8.46 9.93 3.11
C ARG A 99 -7.94 10.85 4.22
N PRO A 100 -8.77 11.75 4.76
CA PRO A 100 -8.35 12.61 5.85
C PRO A 100 -8.46 11.85 7.19
N ARG A 101 -7.84 12.36 8.26
CA ARG A 101 -7.80 11.69 9.57
C ARG A 101 -9.18 11.41 10.15
N GLU A 102 -10.15 12.29 9.88
CA GLU A 102 -11.52 12.20 10.35
C GLU A 102 -12.25 10.96 9.80
N GLU A 103 -11.80 10.44 8.66
CA GLU A 103 -12.31 9.22 8.07
C GLU A 103 -11.58 7.97 8.58
N GLN A 104 -10.69 8.09 9.57
CA GLN A 104 -9.76 7.06 10.02
C GLN A 104 -8.88 6.57 8.86
N ALA A 105 -8.02 7.47 8.38
CA ALA A 105 -7.09 7.21 7.31
C ALA A 105 -6.23 5.97 7.57
N VAL A 106 -5.88 5.24 6.52
CA VAL A 106 -5.01 4.06 6.62
C VAL A 106 -3.62 4.46 6.14
N GLU A 107 -2.64 4.36 7.05
CA GLU A 107 -1.23 4.63 6.79
C GLU A 107 -0.53 3.33 6.39
N GLY A 108 0.31 3.39 5.36
CA GLY A 108 1.17 2.29 4.90
C GLY A 108 2.64 2.61 5.11
N ASP A 109 3.36 1.77 5.84
CA ASP A 109 4.82 1.81 5.95
C ASP A 109 5.40 0.76 4.99
N CYS A 110 6.18 1.21 4.01
CA CYS A 110 6.68 0.40 2.91
C CYS A 110 8.20 0.50 2.76
N LYS A 111 8.86 -0.65 2.72
CA LYS A 111 10.28 -0.79 2.38
C LYS A 111 10.42 -1.39 0.99
N VAL A 112 11.10 -0.67 0.11
CA VAL A 112 11.24 -1.02 -1.30
C VAL A 112 12.71 -1.10 -1.68
N LYS A 113 13.08 -2.20 -2.34
CA LYS A 113 14.40 -2.38 -2.94
C LYS A 113 14.29 -2.11 -4.44
N LEU A 114 15.01 -1.11 -4.92
CA LEU A 114 15.06 -0.75 -6.34
C LEU A 114 16.47 -0.97 -6.89
N GLN A 115 16.55 -1.26 -8.18
CA GLN A 115 17.79 -1.22 -8.96
C GLN A 115 17.71 -0.08 -9.96
N LYS A 116 18.70 0.81 -9.95
CA LYS A 116 18.84 1.87 -10.94
C LYS A 116 19.90 1.49 -11.96
N GLN A 117 19.51 1.31 -13.22
CA GLN A 117 20.43 1.00 -14.32
C GLN A 117 20.07 1.81 -15.56
N GLY A 118 21.06 2.48 -16.15
CA GLY A 118 20.83 3.32 -17.33
C GLY A 118 19.82 4.46 -17.10
N GLY A 119 19.69 4.94 -15.86
CA GLY A 119 18.75 5.98 -15.46
C GLY A 119 17.34 5.52 -15.10
N ASN A 120 16.99 4.24 -15.35
CA ASN A 120 15.67 3.70 -15.04
C ASN A 120 15.71 2.88 -13.73
N PHE A 121 14.61 2.93 -12.99
CA PHE A 121 14.42 2.12 -11.79
C PHE A 121 13.64 0.84 -12.12
N THR A 122 14.02 -0.27 -11.48
CA THR A 122 13.29 -1.53 -11.50
C THR A 122 13.09 -2.01 -10.07
N VAL A 123 11.87 -2.43 -9.74
CA VAL A 123 11.55 -2.95 -8.40
C VAL A 123 12.07 -4.38 -8.23
N LEU A 124 12.92 -4.59 -7.23
CA LEU A 124 13.47 -5.91 -6.87
C LEU A 124 12.72 -6.58 -5.72
N GLY A 125 12.10 -5.79 -4.84
CA GLY A 125 11.31 -6.31 -3.72
C GLY A 125 10.58 -5.22 -2.96
N VAL A 126 9.44 -5.59 -2.39
CA VAL A 126 8.57 -4.70 -1.61
C VAL A 126 8.12 -5.42 -0.34
N SER A 127 8.14 -4.70 0.78
CA SER A 127 7.52 -5.13 2.03
C SER A 127 6.73 -3.96 2.61
N CYS A 128 5.42 -4.11 2.67
CA CYS A 128 4.52 -3.09 3.19
C CYS A 128 3.69 -3.60 4.36
N LYS A 129 3.32 -2.69 5.26
CA LYS A 129 2.35 -2.91 6.35
C LYS A 129 1.43 -1.70 6.41
N SER A 130 0.12 -1.94 6.46
CA SER A 130 -0.84 -0.86 6.67
C SER A 130 -1.60 -0.98 7.99
N LYS A 131 -1.90 0.17 8.59
CA LYS A 131 -2.72 0.28 9.80
C LYS A 131 -3.67 1.48 9.70
N PRO A 132 -4.91 1.38 10.17
CA PRO A 132 -5.77 2.54 10.32
C PRO A 132 -5.22 3.45 11.42
N ASP A 133 -5.55 4.72 11.31
CA ASP A 133 -5.27 5.73 12.32
C ASP A 133 -5.86 5.31 13.67
N SER A 134 -5.20 5.73 14.76
CA SER A 134 -5.64 5.35 16.11
C SER A 134 -6.97 6.04 16.46
N ALA A 135 -7.76 5.39 17.31
CA ALA A 135 -9.01 5.98 17.79
C ALA A 135 -8.79 7.35 18.45
N GLU A 136 -7.66 7.53 19.13
CA GLU A 136 -7.27 8.77 19.77
C GLU A 136 -6.96 9.87 18.74
N ASN A 137 -6.25 9.53 17.66
CA ASN A 137 -5.97 10.48 16.57
C ASN A 137 -7.25 10.94 15.89
N VAL A 138 -8.16 10.00 15.59
CA VAL A 138 -9.47 10.31 15.00
C VAL A 138 -10.28 11.18 15.95
N PHE A 139 -10.34 10.83 17.24
CA PHE A 139 -11.08 11.59 18.24
C PHE A 139 -10.54 13.02 18.41
N LEU A 140 -9.21 13.21 18.38
CA LEU A 140 -8.58 14.52 18.45
C LEU A 140 -8.89 15.38 17.20
N ALA A 141 -8.95 14.77 16.02
CA ALA A 141 -9.33 15.46 14.79
C ALA A 141 -10.83 15.76 14.72
N CYS A 142 -11.66 14.79 15.13
CA CYS A 142 -13.12 14.85 15.06
C CYS A 142 -13.77 13.98 16.15
N PRO A 143 -14.23 14.57 17.27
CA PRO A 143 -14.85 13.84 18.38
C PRO A 143 -16.17 13.12 18.05
N THR A 144 -16.82 13.52 16.97
CA THR A 144 -18.12 12.96 16.52
C THR A 144 -17.97 11.97 15.37
N CYS A 145 -16.76 11.77 14.84
CA CYS A 145 -16.51 10.88 13.72
C CYS A 145 -16.50 9.43 14.19
N SER A 146 -17.08 8.55 13.37
CA SER A 146 -17.14 7.13 13.67
C SER A 146 -15.87 6.42 13.21
N LEU A 147 -15.44 5.43 13.97
CA LEU A 147 -14.35 4.54 13.58
C LEU A 147 -14.85 3.52 12.56
N LEU A 148 -13.90 2.91 11.84
CA LEU A 148 -14.12 1.77 10.98
C LEU A 148 -14.70 0.61 11.77
N ALA A 149 -15.77 0.03 11.22
CA ALA A 149 -16.37 -1.19 11.70
C ALA A 149 -15.65 -2.42 11.09
N PRO A 150 -15.67 -3.58 11.76
CA PRO A 150 -15.22 -4.82 11.16
C PRO A 150 -15.97 -5.10 9.87
N LEU A 151 -15.27 -5.50 8.80
CA LEU A 151 -15.89 -5.76 7.50
C LEU A 151 -16.86 -6.95 7.53
N ASN A 152 -16.72 -7.83 8.53
CA ASN A 152 -17.60 -8.98 8.77
C ASN A 152 -18.67 -8.73 9.85
N ASP A 153 -18.84 -7.50 10.33
CA ASP A 153 -19.95 -7.16 11.21
C ASP A 153 -21.28 -7.46 10.50
N THR A 154 -22.23 -8.05 11.22
CA THR A 154 -23.51 -8.48 10.64
C THR A 154 -24.30 -7.33 10.03
N GLN A 155 -24.21 -6.12 10.60
CA GLN A 155 -24.87 -4.94 10.05
C GLN A 155 -24.17 -4.44 8.77
N VAL A 156 -22.85 -4.59 8.70
CA VAL A 156 -22.06 -4.26 7.50
C VAL A 156 -22.38 -5.21 6.36
N VAL A 157 -22.36 -6.52 6.62
CA VAL A 157 -22.70 -7.55 5.62
C VAL A 157 -24.13 -7.34 5.13
N HIS A 158 -25.08 -7.14 6.05
CA HIS A 158 -26.47 -6.85 5.70
C HIS A 158 -26.60 -5.59 4.82
N ALA A 159 -25.91 -4.51 5.17
CA ALA A 159 -25.97 -3.26 4.41
C ALA A 159 -25.43 -3.44 2.98
N VAL A 160 -24.36 -4.20 2.81
CA VAL A 160 -23.79 -4.54 1.50
C VAL A 160 -24.77 -5.39 0.69
N ASP A 161 -25.35 -6.43 1.29
CA ASP A 161 -26.31 -7.32 0.62
C ASP A 161 -27.56 -6.55 0.18
N ALA A 162 -28.11 -5.69 1.05
CA ALA A 162 -29.27 -4.86 0.76
C ALA A 162 -28.97 -3.84 -0.36
N ALA A 163 -27.82 -3.17 -0.31
CA ALA A 163 -27.38 -2.22 -1.33
C ALA A 163 -27.13 -2.90 -2.68
N LEU A 164 -26.49 -4.07 -2.70
CA LEU A 164 -26.24 -4.85 -3.92
C LEU A 164 -27.55 -5.34 -4.54
N LEU A 165 -28.49 -5.81 -3.73
CA LEU A 165 -29.82 -6.20 -4.18
C LEU A 165 -30.56 -5.01 -4.81
N ASN A 166 -30.53 -3.85 -4.15
CA ASN A 166 -31.14 -2.62 -4.67
C ASN A 166 -30.53 -2.24 -6.04
N PHE A 167 -29.20 -2.24 -6.14
CA PHE A 167 -28.49 -1.94 -7.39
C PHE A 167 -28.86 -2.93 -8.52
N ASN A 168 -28.84 -4.23 -8.26
CA ASN A 168 -29.19 -5.26 -9.25
C ASN A 168 -30.67 -5.19 -9.70
N ASN A 169 -31.56 -4.73 -8.82
CA ASN A 169 -32.97 -4.51 -9.16
C ASN A 169 -33.20 -3.30 -10.07
N GLY A 170 -32.23 -2.37 -10.14
CA GLY A 170 -32.21 -1.24 -11.07
C GLY A 170 -32.14 -1.65 -12.54
N ASN A 171 -31.86 -0.71 -13.44
CA ASN A 171 -31.92 -0.93 -14.89
C ASN A 171 -30.68 -1.63 -15.49
N ASN A 172 -30.04 -2.50 -14.72
CA ASN A 172 -28.86 -3.25 -15.13
C ASN A 172 -29.26 -4.47 -15.99
N THR A 173 -28.53 -4.73 -17.08
CA THR A 173 -28.74 -5.91 -17.94
C THR A 173 -27.92 -7.13 -17.48
N VAL A 174 -26.83 -6.87 -16.77
CA VAL A 174 -25.92 -7.88 -16.20
C VAL A 174 -26.16 -7.96 -14.69
N HIS A 175 -26.05 -9.17 -14.14
CA HIS A 175 -26.10 -9.36 -12.71
C HIS A 175 -24.71 -9.18 -12.09
N PHE A 176 -24.60 -8.40 -11.02
CA PHE A 176 -23.36 -8.16 -10.29
C PHE A 176 -23.34 -8.92 -8.97
N LYS A 177 -22.16 -9.42 -8.59
CA LYS A 177 -21.91 -10.02 -7.28
C LYS A 177 -20.89 -9.20 -6.50
N LEU A 178 -20.94 -9.31 -5.18
CA LEU A 178 -19.92 -8.73 -4.30
C LEU A 178 -18.55 -9.31 -4.63
N HIS A 179 -17.56 -8.43 -4.81
CA HIS A 179 -16.15 -8.79 -4.96
C HIS A 179 -15.42 -8.67 -3.61
N GLU A 180 -15.49 -7.49 -2.99
CA GLU A 180 -14.92 -7.23 -1.66
C GLU A 180 -15.63 -6.07 -0.96
N ILE A 181 -15.60 -6.04 0.37
CA ILE A 181 -16.02 -4.89 1.18
C ILE A 181 -14.76 -4.12 1.55
N GLY A 182 -14.65 -2.87 1.13
CA GLY A 182 -13.44 -2.05 1.30
C GLY A 182 -13.40 -1.33 2.64
N ARG A 183 -14.48 -0.60 2.96
CA ARG A 183 -14.62 0.17 4.22
C ARG A 183 -16.04 0.07 4.75
N ALA A 184 -16.18 0.15 6.07
CA ALA A 184 -17.47 0.23 6.71
C ALA A 184 -17.42 1.08 7.97
N GLN A 185 -18.52 1.76 8.28
CA GLN A 185 -18.73 2.49 9.53
C GLN A 185 -20.14 2.23 10.03
N ILE A 186 -20.29 2.05 11.34
CA ILE A 186 -21.59 1.97 11.99
C ILE A 186 -21.75 3.24 12.82
N GLN A 187 -22.84 3.95 12.57
CA GLN A 187 -23.05 5.31 13.01
C GLN A 187 -24.42 5.49 13.68
N GLY A 188 -24.53 6.58 14.42
CA GLY A 188 -25.76 7.04 15.03
C GLY A 188 -26.08 6.38 16.37
N PRO A 189 -27.03 6.96 17.14
CA PRO A 189 -27.48 6.39 18.40
C PRO A 189 -28.01 4.98 18.19
N ALA A 190 -27.61 4.03 19.04
CA ALA A 190 -28.00 2.63 18.94
C ALA A 190 -27.65 1.94 17.60
N ASN A 191 -26.61 2.41 16.90
CA ASN A 191 -26.07 1.78 15.69
C ASN A 191 -27.07 1.70 14.52
N ILE A 192 -27.96 2.68 14.40
CA ILE A 192 -29.07 2.66 13.44
C ILE A 192 -28.66 2.84 11.97
N LYS A 193 -27.40 3.24 11.68
CA LYS A 193 -26.94 3.51 10.32
C LYS A 193 -25.64 2.77 10.02
N ALA A 194 -25.61 2.00 8.94
CA ALA A 194 -24.39 1.45 8.38
C ALA A 194 -24.02 2.23 7.11
N GLN A 195 -22.77 2.67 6.99
CA GLN A 195 -22.20 3.23 5.77
C GLN A 195 -21.13 2.26 5.27
N VAL A 196 -21.21 1.87 4.00
CA VAL A 196 -20.35 0.83 3.43
C VAL A 196 -19.82 1.27 2.07
N GLU A 197 -18.58 0.89 1.81
CA GLU A 197 -17.94 1.02 0.51
C GLU A 197 -17.44 -0.36 0.08
N PHE A 198 -17.79 -0.77 -1.13
CA PHE A 198 -17.53 -2.12 -1.60
C PHE A 198 -17.33 -2.17 -3.12
N VAL A 199 -16.62 -3.19 -3.58
CA VAL A 199 -16.41 -3.47 -5.00
C VAL A 199 -17.33 -4.60 -5.42
N ILE A 200 -17.95 -4.44 -6.58
CA ILE A 200 -18.77 -5.45 -7.25
C ILE A 200 -18.07 -5.92 -8.51
N ALA A 201 -18.36 -7.14 -8.93
CA ALA A 201 -17.91 -7.71 -10.18
C ALA A 201 -19.10 -8.22 -10.98
N ALA A 202 -19.09 -7.98 -12.30
CA ALA A 202 -20.07 -8.59 -13.20
C ALA A 202 -19.97 -10.11 -13.11
N SER A 203 -21.12 -10.77 -13.15
CA SER A 203 -21.19 -12.23 -13.21
C SER A 203 -21.31 -12.73 -14.65
N ASN A 204 -21.26 -14.06 -14.80
CA ASN A 204 -21.59 -14.73 -16.05
C ASN A 204 -23.11 -14.76 -16.38
N CYS A 205 -23.96 -14.13 -15.57
CA CYS A 205 -25.41 -14.11 -15.75
C CYS A 205 -25.93 -12.76 -16.25
N SER A 206 -26.96 -12.81 -17.09
CA SER A 206 -27.89 -11.70 -17.27
C SER A 206 -28.74 -11.49 -16.02
N LYS A 207 -29.45 -10.35 -15.95
CA LYS A 207 -30.42 -10.10 -14.89
C LYS A 207 -31.53 -11.16 -14.85
N GLU A 208 -32.02 -11.59 -16.02
CA GLU A 208 -33.09 -12.59 -16.14
C GLU A 208 -32.61 -13.97 -15.68
N GLU A 209 -31.38 -14.35 -16.05
CA GLU A 209 -30.78 -15.63 -15.64
C GLU A 209 -30.59 -15.68 -14.12
N ALA A 210 -30.12 -14.57 -13.52
CA ALA A 210 -29.99 -14.46 -12.07
C ALA A 210 -31.34 -14.54 -11.33
N ASN A 211 -32.41 -13.97 -11.90
CA ASN A 211 -33.75 -14.09 -11.34
C ASN A 211 -34.30 -15.54 -11.37
N ALA A 212 -33.88 -16.33 -12.36
CA ALA A 212 -34.29 -17.72 -12.48
C ALA A 212 -33.45 -18.67 -11.60
N ALA A 213 -32.14 -18.45 -11.51
CA ALA A 213 -31.21 -19.34 -10.82
C ALA A 213 -29.98 -18.60 -10.27
N LEU A 214 -30.17 -17.78 -9.22
CA LEU A 214 -29.12 -16.96 -8.61
C LEU A 214 -27.85 -17.75 -8.21
N ASP A 215 -28.03 -18.97 -7.70
CA ASP A 215 -26.93 -19.83 -7.24
C ASP A 215 -26.00 -20.27 -8.38
N SER A 216 -26.45 -20.19 -9.65
CA SER A 216 -25.64 -20.53 -10.82
C SER A 216 -24.74 -19.38 -11.29
N CYS A 217 -24.96 -18.16 -10.77
CA CYS A 217 -24.22 -16.98 -11.17
C CYS A 217 -22.90 -16.86 -10.43
N VAL A 218 -21.81 -16.70 -11.17
CA VAL A 218 -20.44 -16.63 -10.65
C VAL A 218 -19.80 -15.31 -11.07
N ALA A 219 -19.15 -14.64 -10.12
CA ALA A 219 -18.43 -13.40 -10.38
C ALA A 219 -17.26 -13.65 -11.35
N LEU A 220 -17.08 -12.76 -12.32
CA LEU A 220 -15.96 -12.77 -13.24
C LEU A 220 -14.83 -11.89 -12.68
N THR A 221 -13.59 -12.31 -12.88
CA THR A 221 -12.39 -11.57 -12.44
C THR A 221 -11.31 -11.53 -13.53
N GLY A 222 -10.24 -10.77 -13.31
CA GLY A 222 -9.16 -10.56 -14.27
C GLY A 222 -9.41 -9.42 -15.26
N GLN A 223 -8.54 -9.31 -16.27
CA GLN A 223 -8.48 -8.16 -17.20
C GLN A 223 -9.75 -7.96 -18.05
N GLY A 224 -10.52 -9.03 -18.26
CA GLY A 224 -11.78 -9.02 -18.99
C GLY A 224 -13.03 -8.67 -18.18
N ALA A 225 -12.90 -8.55 -16.86
CA ALA A 225 -14.04 -8.40 -15.99
C ALA A 225 -14.45 -6.93 -15.86
N TYR A 226 -15.76 -6.69 -15.85
CA TYR A 226 -16.33 -5.41 -15.44
C TYR A 226 -16.40 -5.39 -13.92
N TYR A 227 -15.75 -4.40 -13.32
CA TYR A 227 -15.86 -4.12 -11.89
C TYR A 227 -16.67 -2.85 -11.68
N GLY A 228 -17.26 -2.71 -10.51
CA GLY A 228 -17.83 -1.45 -10.07
C GLY A 228 -17.46 -1.14 -8.64
N SER A 229 -17.43 0.14 -8.30
CA SER A 229 -17.28 0.59 -6.92
C SER A 229 -18.57 1.23 -6.44
N CYS A 230 -19.02 0.82 -5.26
CA CYS A 230 -20.25 1.28 -4.65
C CYS A 230 -19.98 1.95 -3.31
N ALA A 231 -20.72 3.02 -3.04
CA ALA A 231 -20.90 3.59 -1.72
C ALA A 231 -22.39 3.51 -1.38
N ALA A 232 -22.71 3.04 -0.17
CA ALA A 232 -24.09 2.91 0.26
C ALA A 232 -24.26 3.30 1.73
N SER A 233 -25.48 3.71 2.07
CA SER A 233 -25.91 3.85 3.44
C SER A 233 -27.25 3.16 3.66
N VAL A 234 -27.33 2.38 4.73
CA VAL A 234 -28.53 1.67 5.15
C VAL A 234 -28.90 2.14 6.55
N THR A 235 -30.10 2.69 6.70
CA THR A 235 -30.58 3.28 7.96
C THR A 235 -31.84 2.55 8.43
N LYS A 236 -31.78 1.97 9.63
CA LYS A 236 -32.91 1.32 10.30
C LYS A 236 -33.35 2.11 11.52
N LEU A 237 -34.40 2.92 11.37
CA LEU A 237 -34.95 3.69 12.48
C LEU A 237 -35.71 2.78 13.47
N PRO A 238 -35.61 3.02 14.80
CA PRO A 238 -36.38 2.29 15.79
C PRO A 238 -37.89 2.40 15.53
N GLY A 239 -38.56 1.25 15.43
CA GLY A 239 -40.01 1.18 15.17
C GLY A 239 -40.42 1.36 13.69
N ALA A 240 -39.49 1.62 12.78
CA ALA A 240 -39.77 1.61 11.34
C ALA A 240 -39.86 0.16 10.82
N GLN A 241 -40.86 -0.11 9.97
CA GLN A 241 -41.02 -1.43 9.35
C GLN A 241 -39.96 -1.67 8.28
N ASP A 242 -39.70 -0.67 7.45
CA ASP A 242 -38.72 -0.71 6.38
C ASP A 242 -37.41 -0.04 6.80
N GLU A 243 -36.39 -0.18 5.97
CA GLU A 243 -35.11 0.51 6.08
C GLU A 243 -34.93 1.48 4.90
N GLU A 244 -34.19 2.54 5.14
CA GLU A 244 -33.82 3.51 4.11
C GLU A 244 -32.47 3.12 3.51
N ILE A 245 -32.44 2.89 2.20
CA ILE A 245 -31.24 2.48 1.46
C ILE A 245 -30.92 3.56 0.42
N ASP A 246 -29.73 4.16 0.53
CA ASP A 246 -29.12 4.99 -0.51
C ASP A 246 -27.89 4.25 -1.04
N VAL A 247 -27.82 4.05 -2.36
CA VAL A 247 -26.73 3.33 -3.02
C VAL A 247 -26.33 4.02 -4.31
N GLN A 248 -25.02 4.22 -4.47
CA GLN A 248 -24.42 4.79 -5.67
C GLN A 248 -23.26 3.90 -6.10
N CYS A 249 -23.35 3.36 -7.31
CA CYS A 249 -22.32 2.53 -7.90
C CYS A 249 -21.82 3.12 -9.21
N THR A 250 -20.50 3.05 -9.44
CA THR A 250 -19.86 3.37 -10.71
C THR A 250 -19.24 2.10 -11.26
N VAL A 251 -19.69 1.66 -12.44
CA VAL A 251 -19.14 0.49 -13.16
C VAL A 251 -18.07 0.98 -14.14
N TYR A 252 -16.96 0.25 -14.19
CA TYR A 252 -15.79 0.55 -15.01
C TYR A 252 -15.69 -0.40 -16.20
N ASP A 253 -15.23 0.12 -17.33
CA ASP A 253 -14.89 -0.70 -18.49
C ASP A 253 -13.67 -1.60 -18.18
N PRO A 254 -13.59 -2.81 -18.78
CA PRO A 254 -12.45 -3.70 -18.62
C PRO A 254 -11.18 -3.04 -19.11
N GLN A 255 -10.10 -3.21 -18.36
CA GLN A 255 -8.79 -2.69 -18.73
C GLN A 255 -8.21 -3.58 -19.85
N VAL A 256 -8.19 -3.08 -21.08
CA VAL A 256 -7.71 -3.81 -22.27
C VAL A 256 -6.17 -3.75 -22.32
N ASP A 257 -5.50 -4.89 -22.41
CA ASP A 257 -4.06 -4.93 -22.72
C ASP A 257 -3.82 -4.65 -24.22
N GLN A 258 -2.64 -4.14 -24.59
CA GLN A 258 -2.25 -3.67 -25.94
C GLN A 258 -2.28 -4.74 -27.05
N THR A 259 -2.85 -5.92 -26.80
CA THR A 259 -3.03 -7.00 -27.78
C THR A 259 -4.42 -7.02 -28.44
N GLY A 260 -5.38 -6.21 -27.98
CA GLY A 260 -6.69 -6.06 -28.63
C GLY A 260 -7.54 -7.34 -28.63
N VAL A 261 -7.19 -8.33 -27.81
CA VAL A 261 -7.98 -9.55 -27.63
C VAL A 261 -8.88 -9.38 -26.40
N PRO A 262 -10.21 -9.53 -26.51
CA PRO A 262 -11.08 -9.58 -25.35
C PRO A 262 -10.67 -10.77 -24.48
N SER A 263 -10.03 -10.51 -23.35
CA SER A 263 -9.90 -11.52 -22.30
C SER A 263 -11.30 -11.76 -21.75
N SER A 264 -11.79 -13.00 -21.74
CA SER A 264 -13.01 -13.33 -20.99
C SER A 264 -12.65 -13.43 -19.52
N GLY A 265 -13.36 -12.71 -18.65
CA GLY A 265 -13.14 -12.78 -17.21
C GLY A 265 -13.21 -14.23 -16.70
N VAL A 266 -12.37 -14.56 -15.72
CA VAL A 266 -12.29 -15.91 -15.13
C VAL A 266 -13.25 -16.00 -13.96
N PRO A 267 -14.06 -17.07 -13.85
CA PRO A 267 -14.92 -17.28 -12.68
C PRO A 267 -14.09 -17.32 -11.40
N ALA A 268 -14.45 -16.52 -10.39
CA ALA A 268 -13.82 -16.53 -9.07
C ALA A 268 -14.80 -16.92 -7.96
N GLN A 269 -14.29 -17.59 -6.93
CA GLN A 269 -14.97 -17.69 -5.65
C GLN A 269 -14.69 -16.43 -4.81
N PRO A 270 -15.72 -15.86 -4.13
CA PRO A 270 -15.53 -14.69 -3.28
C PRO A 270 -14.58 -15.01 -2.13
N SER A 271 -13.51 -14.23 -2.01
CA SER A 271 -12.59 -14.32 -0.88
C SER A 271 -13.10 -13.41 0.23
N VAL A 272 -13.90 -13.96 1.16
CA VAL A 272 -14.27 -13.22 2.37
C VAL A 272 -13.04 -13.19 3.28
N VAL A 273 -12.36 -12.04 3.34
CA VAL A 273 -11.23 -11.82 4.25
C VAL A 273 -11.80 -11.69 5.67
N HIS A 274 -11.62 -12.71 6.49
CA HIS A 274 -12.20 -12.76 7.84
C HIS A 274 -11.42 -11.85 8.81
N GLY A 275 -12.15 -11.05 9.61
CA GLY A 275 -11.63 -10.40 10.82
C GLY A 275 -10.77 -9.14 10.65
N HIS A 276 -10.83 -8.47 9.49
CA HIS A 276 -10.09 -7.23 9.24
C HIS A 276 -11.03 -6.01 9.19
N PHE A 277 -10.53 -4.84 9.60
CA PHE A 277 -11.24 -3.54 9.53
C PHE A 277 -10.91 -2.78 8.24
N HIS A 278 -9.83 -3.19 7.57
CA HIS A 278 -9.30 -2.62 6.34
C HIS A 278 -8.51 -3.70 5.61
N HIS A 279 -8.28 -3.52 4.32
CA HIS A 279 -7.37 -4.40 3.60
C HIS A 279 -5.92 -4.10 3.98
N ASN A 280 -5.17 -5.14 4.36
CA ASN A 280 -3.75 -4.98 4.64
C ASN A 280 -3.00 -4.80 3.31
N LEU A 281 -2.09 -3.83 3.23
CA LEU A 281 -1.13 -3.69 2.12
C LEU A 281 -0.05 -4.78 2.21
N ARG A 282 -0.42 -6.02 2.54
CA ARG A 282 0.51 -7.15 2.64
C ARG A 282 0.78 -7.72 1.26
N HIS A 283 1.63 -7.01 0.54
CA HIS A 283 2.36 -7.55 -0.60
C HIS A 283 3.79 -7.84 -0.12
N SER A 284 4.17 -9.11 -0.08
CA SER A 284 5.57 -9.54 0.12
C SER A 284 5.97 -10.31 -1.12
N SER A 285 6.37 -9.56 -2.14
CA SER A 285 6.88 -10.10 -3.40
C SER A 285 8.39 -9.92 -3.39
N LEU A 286 9.11 -11.04 -3.44
CA LEU A 286 10.50 -11.07 -3.87
C LEU A 286 10.44 -11.14 -5.41
N GLY A 287 11.01 -10.16 -6.11
CA GLY A 287 10.93 -10.12 -7.57
C GLY A 287 11.52 -11.38 -8.22
N PRO A 288 11.18 -11.69 -9.49
CA PRO A 288 11.63 -12.89 -10.20
C PRO A 288 13.15 -13.01 -10.37
N HIS A 289 13.90 -11.95 -10.03
CA HIS A 289 15.37 -11.90 -10.05
C HIS A 289 16.01 -12.02 -8.66
N SER A 290 15.23 -12.31 -7.62
CA SER A 290 15.75 -12.56 -6.26
C SER A 290 16.45 -13.92 -6.18
N SER A 291 17.71 -13.96 -6.61
CA SER A 291 18.61 -15.04 -6.22
C SER A 291 19.11 -14.74 -4.81
N GLU A 292 18.41 -15.20 -3.78
CA GLU A 292 19.03 -15.39 -2.48
C GLU A 292 18.90 -16.84 -2.00
N SER A 293 20.10 -17.40 -1.80
CA SER A 293 20.37 -18.69 -1.22
C SER A 293 19.67 -18.85 0.13
N ASN A 294 19.04 -20.01 0.33
CA ASN A 294 18.57 -20.49 1.62
C ASN A 294 19.65 -20.37 2.70
N SER A 295 19.33 -19.69 3.80
CA SER A 295 19.88 -20.03 5.12
C SER A 295 18.87 -19.68 6.18
N ALA A 296 18.23 -20.74 6.69
CA ALA A 296 17.32 -20.72 7.81
C ALA A 296 18.05 -20.41 9.13
N GLU A 297 17.27 -19.80 10.03
CA GLU A 297 17.36 -19.82 11.50
C GLU A 297 18.64 -19.35 12.19
N LYS A 298 18.51 -18.26 12.97
CA LYS A 298 18.91 -18.33 14.38
C LYS A 298 18.13 -17.34 15.26
N LEU A 299 17.22 -17.91 16.03
CA LEU A 299 16.63 -17.37 17.24
C LEU A 299 17.78 -16.99 18.21
N LEU A 300 17.96 -15.70 18.50
CA LEU A 300 18.81 -15.27 19.62
C LEU A 300 18.05 -14.29 20.52
N HIS A 301 17.74 -14.83 21.68
CA HIS A 301 17.40 -14.23 22.96
C HIS A 301 17.72 -12.74 23.16
N LEU A 302 16.66 -12.02 23.52
CA LEU A 302 16.54 -11.12 24.68
C LEU A 302 17.86 -10.58 25.27
N HIS A 303 18.26 -9.37 24.88
CA HIS A 303 19.15 -8.54 25.66
C HIS A 303 18.45 -7.25 26.12
N HIS A 304 18.46 -7.05 27.44
CA HIS A 304 17.91 -5.93 28.18
C HIS A 304 18.46 -4.57 27.71
N PRO A 305 17.69 -3.48 27.84
CA PRO A 305 18.15 -2.13 27.53
C PRO A 305 19.18 -1.66 28.58
N LYS A 306 20.37 -1.28 28.13
CA LYS A 306 21.31 -0.50 28.95
C LYS A 306 21.05 0.99 28.71
N THR A 307 20.86 1.72 29.80
CA THR A 307 20.69 3.18 29.87
C THR A 307 21.90 3.93 29.30
N PRO A 308 21.72 5.08 28.63
CA PRO A 308 22.82 5.84 28.08
C PRO A 308 23.45 6.75 29.14
N THR A 309 24.76 6.57 29.38
CA THR A 309 25.57 7.47 30.21
C THR A 309 26.08 8.63 29.35
N LYS A 310 25.75 9.86 29.76
CA LYS A 310 26.29 11.13 29.23
C LYS A 310 27.83 11.13 29.21
N ARG A 311 28.43 11.56 28.09
CA ARG A 311 29.78 12.14 28.06
C ARG A 311 29.80 13.42 27.23
N SER A 312 30.54 14.40 27.73
CA SER A 312 30.54 15.81 27.34
C SER A 312 31.38 16.13 26.11
N LEU A 313 30.86 17.11 25.37
CA LEU A 313 31.41 18.01 24.34
C LEU A 313 32.94 18.18 24.24
N GLY A 314 33.45 18.04 23.02
CA GLY A 314 34.63 18.75 22.50
C GLY A 314 34.22 19.65 21.34
N LYS A 315 34.48 20.97 21.47
CA LYS A 315 34.13 22.03 20.50
C LYS A 315 34.79 21.83 19.14
N LYS A 316 34.02 21.96 18.06
CA LYS A 316 34.51 22.46 16.77
C LYS A 316 33.61 23.61 16.30
N HIS A 317 34.27 24.65 15.79
CA HIS A 317 33.69 25.93 15.38
C HIS A 317 32.52 25.76 14.41
N ALA A 318 31.42 26.46 14.70
CA ALA A 318 30.23 26.54 13.88
C ALA A 318 30.25 27.81 13.01
N ASP A 319 29.94 27.62 11.73
CA ASP A 319 29.56 28.65 10.77
C ASP A 319 28.14 29.17 11.12
N PRO A 320 27.85 30.50 11.17
CA PRO A 320 26.63 31.00 11.80
C PRO A 320 25.34 30.93 10.98
N ASN A 321 25.29 30.35 9.78
CA ASN A 321 24.04 30.47 8.98
C ASN A 321 23.67 29.37 7.97
N ALA A 322 24.02 28.10 8.22
CA ALA A 322 23.41 26.98 7.48
C ALA A 322 22.60 26.12 8.45
N LEU A 323 21.28 26.32 8.48
CA LEU A 323 20.35 25.29 8.93
C LEU A 323 20.47 24.12 7.95
N VAL A 324 21.42 23.21 8.18
CA VAL A 324 21.53 21.95 7.46
C VAL A 324 20.25 21.18 7.81
N ARG A 325 19.27 21.20 6.90
CA ARG A 325 18.08 20.36 7.02
C ARG A 325 18.55 18.91 7.13
N PRO A 326 17.88 18.09 7.94
CA PRO A 326 18.13 16.65 7.92
C PRO A 326 17.91 16.15 6.49
N LEU A 327 18.80 15.27 6.01
CA LEU A 327 18.68 14.64 4.69
C LEU A 327 17.40 13.82 4.58
N CYS A 328 16.96 13.27 5.70
CA CYS A 328 15.74 12.49 5.86
C CYS A 328 15.26 12.60 7.32
N PRO A 329 13.95 12.47 7.61
CA PRO A 329 12.87 12.25 6.65
C PRO A 329 12.60 13.49 5.80
N GLY A 330 12.07 13.28 4.61
CA GLY A 330 11.71 14.35 3.67
C GLY A 330 10.49 15.14 4.11
N LYS A 331 9.95 15.97 3.23
CA LYS A 331 8.74 16.74 3.45
C LYS A 331 7.53 15.81 3.60
N LYS A 332 6.70 16.09 4.61
CA LYS A 332 5.38 15.48 4.77
C LYS A 332 4.35 16.18 3.90
N ASN A 333 3.58 15.43 3.11
CA ASN A 333 2.63 15.96 2.14
C ASN A 333 1.24 16.24 2.74
N PHE A 334 0.81 15.40 3.69
CA PHE A 334 -0.53 15.49 4.28
C PHE A 334 -0.45 15.77 5.79
N PHE A 335 -0.51 14.73 6.61
CA PHE A 335 -0.57 14.81 8.07
C PHE A 335 0.25 13.71 8.71
#